data_AF-A0A8D8GHB1-F1
#
_entry.id   AF-A0A8D8GHB1-F1
#
_cell.length_a   1.000
_cell.length_b   1.000
_cell.length_c   1.000
_cell.angle_alpha   90.00
_cell.angle_beta   90.00
_cell.angle_gamma   90.00
#
_symmetry.space_group_name_H-M   'P 1'
#
loop_
_entity.id
_entity.type
_entity.pdbx_description
1 polymer ?
#
loop_
_entity_poly.entity_id
_entity_poly.type
_entity_poly.pdbx_seq_one_letter_code
_entity_poly.pdbx_strand_id
1 'polypeptide(L)'
;VHACTLKGAFNGILYFLTPQWDQLLNVTVWYEAVTQCFFSLSVCFGGIIAYASFNNFSNNVYKDAIIISWLDTFTSIIAGCIVFGVIGNLAYVTGESDIQAVVQSGAGLTFMT
;
A
#
# COMPACT_ATOMS: atom_id res chain seq x y z
N VAL A 1 11.38 3.72 -10.85
CA VAL A 1 12.02 4.90 -11.52
C VAL A 1 11.12 5.49 -12.59
N HIS A 2 10.61 4.69 -13.55
CA HIS A 2 9.72 5.22 -14.58
C HIS A 2 8.50 5.97 -14.02
N ALA A 3 7.74 5.38 -13.08
CA ALA A 3 6.57 6.04 -12.47
C ALA A 3 6.82 7.47 -11.95
N CYS A 4 8.03 7.78 -11.45
CA CYS A 4 8.37 9.12 -10.94
C CYS A 4 8.80 10.11 -12.04
N THR A 5 9.11 9.62 -13.25
CA THR A 5 9.56 10.45 -14.39
C THR A 5 8.42 10.91 -15.31
N LEU A 6 7.20 10.41 -15.09
CA LEU A 6 6.04 10.77 -15.90
C LEU A 6 5.50 12.17 -15.52
N LYS A 7 5.06 12.93 -16.52
CA LYS A 7 4.43 14.25 -16.31
C LYS A 7 3.12 14.07 -15.54
N GLY A 8 2.92 14.83 -14.46
CA GLY A 8 1.74 14.70 -13.58
C GLY A 8 1.87 13.66 -12.46
N ALA A 9 2.92 12.82 -12.46
CA ALA A 9 3.12 11.83 -11.40
C ALA A 9 3.32 12.46 -10.01
N PHE A 10 3.95 13.63 -9.95
CA PHE A 10 4.12 14.38 -8.70
C PHE A 10 2.79 14.77 -8.05
N ASN A 11 1.77 15.12 -8.84
CA ASN A 11 0.44 15.46 -8.32
C ASN A 11 -0.24 14.23 -7.70
N GLY A 12 -0.09 13.06 -8.32
CA GLY A 12 -0.59 11.79 -7.77
C GLY A 12 0.10 11.41 -6.46
N ILE A 13 1.43 11.53 -6.39
CA ILE A 13 2.20 11.26 -5.16
C ILE A 13 1.84 12.27 -4.06
N LEU A 14 1.67 13.55 -4.41
CA LEU A 14 1.25 14.58 -3.45
C LEU A 14 -0.13 14.28 -2.88
N TYR A 15 -1.07 13.83 -3.71
CA TYR A 15 -2.39 13.40 -3.26
C TYR A 15 -2.31 12.23 -2.28
N PHE A 16 -1.47 11.22 -2.55
CA PHE A 16 -1.25 10.09 -1.65
C PHE A 16 -0.66 10.51 -0.29
N LEU A 17 0.25 11.48 -0.28
CA LEU A 17 0.91 11.95 0.94
C LEU A 17 0.14 13.03 1.71
N THR A 18 -0.93 13.59 1.14
CA THR A 18 -1.69 14.66 1.79
C THR A 18 -2.57 14.07 2.90
N PRO A 19 -2.27 14.34 4.18
CA PRO A 19 -3.01 13.72 5.28
C PRO A 19 -4.38 14.37 5.47
N GLN A 20 -5.42 13.56 5.61
CA GLN A 20 -6.77 14.01 5.97
C GLN A 20 -7.07 13.66 7.42
N TRP A 21 -6.77 14.59 8.33
CA TRP A 21 -6.88 14.37 9.78
C TRP A 21 -8.31 14.09 10.25
N ASP A 22 -9.31 14.67 9.59
CA ASP A 22 -10.73 14.44 9.92
C ASP A 22 -11.16 12.98 9.74
N GLN A 23 -10.53 12.25 8.80
CA GLN A 23 -10.82 10.84 8.58
C GLN A 23 -10.37 9.95 9.74
N LEU A 24 -9.40 10.38 10.55
CA LEU A 24 -8.92 9.61 11.71
C LEU A 24 -9.98 9.48 12.81
N LEU A 25 -10.97 10.38 12.85
CA LEU A 25 -12.08 10.31 13.80
C LEU A 25 -13.11 9.23 13.41
N ASN A 26 -13.03 8.72 12.18
CA ASN A 26 -13.94 7.69 11.70
C ASN A 26 -13.43 6.29 12.08
N VAL A 27 -14.22 5.57 12.88
CA VAL A 27 -13.90 4.19 13.32
C VAL A 27 -13.74 3.23 12.14
N THR A 28 -14.47 3.44 11.05
CA THR A 28 -14.37 2.58 9.86
C THR A 28 -12.96 2.61 9.26
N VAL A 29 -12.26 3.74 9.31
CA VAL A 29 -10.88 3.86 8.80
C VAL A 29 -9.93 2.96 9.59
N TRP A 30 -10.12 2.87 10.91
CA TRP A 30 -9.35 1.98 11.76
C TRP A 30 -9.66 0.51 11.50
N TYR A 31 -10.94 0.16 11.29
CA TYR A 31 -11.35 -1.19 10.95
C TYR A 31 -10.72 -1.66 9.63
N GLU A 32 -10.77 -0.83 8.59
CA GLU A 32 -10.16 -1.13 7.29
C GLU A 32 -8.63 -1.23 7.40
N ALA A 33 -7.98 -0.34 8.17
CA ALA A 33 -6.53 -0.39 8.38
C ALA A 33 -6.09 -1.69 9.08
N VAL A 34 -6.81 -2.11 10.12
CA VAL A 34 -6.52 -3.36 10.82
C VAL A 34 -6.72 -4.55 9.88
N THR A 35 -7.85 -4.60 9.17
CA THR A 35 -8.15 -5.64 8.17
C THR A 35 -7.04 -5.73 7.12
N GLN A 36 -6.58 -4.59 6.60
CA GLN A 36 -5.49 -4.52 5.62
C GLN A 36 -4.18 -5.06 6.19
N CYS A 37 -3.82 -4.74 7.44
CA CYS A 37 -2.62 -5.30 8.07
C CYS A 37 -2.71 -6.84 8.21
N PHE A 38 -3.89 -7.38 8.57
CA PHE A 38 -4.09 -8.83 8.66
C PHE A 38 -3.94 -9.53 7.30
N PHE A 39 -4.50 -8.95 6.24
CA PHE A 39 -4.37 -9.50 4.89
C PHE A 39 -2.95 -9.34 4.32
N SER A 40 -2.30 -8.18 4.53
CA SER A 40 -0.94 -7.90 4.05
C SER A 40 0.08 -8.88 4.63
N LEU A 41 0.08 -9.02 5.96
CA LEU A 41 0.99 -9.93 6.65
C LEU A 41 0.54 -11.39 6.61
N SER A 42 -0.65 -11.68 6.06
CA SER A 42 -1.24 -13.03 6.04
C SER A 42 -1.22 -13.71 7.42
N VAL A 43 -1.42 -12.92 8.48
CA VAL A 43 -1.43 -13.41 9.86
C VAL A 43 -2.60 -14.38 9.99
N CYS A 44 -2.38 -15.54 10.61
CA CYS A 44 -3.34 -16.64 10.78
C CYS A 44 -3.59 -17.54 9.55
N PHE A 45 -2.93 -17.34 8.40
CA PHE A 45 -3.05 -18.24 7.23
C PHE A 45 -2.14 -19.48 7.29
N GLY A 46 -1.41 -19.68 8.39
CA GLY A 46 -0.56 -20.86 8.60
C GLY A 46 0.79 -20.86 7.87
N GLY A 47 0.97 -20.04 6.83
CA GLY A 47 2.24 -19.94 6.09
C GLY A 47 3.42 -19.51 6.96
N ILE A 48 3.23 -18.45 7.77
CA ILE A 48 4.26 -17.97 8.72
C ILE A 48 4.55 -19.02 9.79
N ILE A 49 3.52 -19.76 10.24
CA ILE A 49 3.67 -20.83 11.25
C ILE A 49 4.48 -22.00 10.68
N ALA A 50 4.22 -22.39 9.44
CA ALA A 50 4.98 -23.42 8.74
C ALA A 50 6.45 -22.99 8.55
N TYR A 51 6.71 -21.76 8.12
CA TYR A 51 8.10 -21.25 8.01
C TYR A 51 8.80 -21.18 9.37
N ALA A 52 8.11 -20.76 10.42
CA ALA A 52 8.65 -20.76 11.77
C ALA A 52 8.99 -22.17 12.28
N SER A 53 8.24 -23.21 11.84
CA SER A 53 8.49 -24.60 12.25
C SER A 53 9.81 -25.19 11.74
N PHE A 54 10.36 -24.64 10.65
CA PHE A 54 11.68 -25.02 10.13
C PHE A 54 12.83 -24.23 10.76
N ASN A 55 12.52 -23.26 11.63
CA ASN A 55 13.53 -22.42 12.23
C ASN A 55 14.25 -23.13 13.38
N ASN A 56 15.51 -22.78 13.62
CA ASN A 56 16.26 -23.36 14.73
C ASN A 56 15.67 -22.89 16.07
N PHE A 57 15.60 -23.77 17.08
CA PHE A 57 14.93 -23.46 18.37
C PHE A 57 15.56 -22.28 19.12
N SER A 58 16.82 -21.95 18.83
CA SER A 58 17.56 -20.81 19.39
C SER A 58 17.50 -19.54 18.52
N ASN A 59 16.78 -19.56 17.40
CA ASN A 59 16.70 -18.40 16.52
C ASN A 59 15.82 -17.30 17.11
N ASN A 60 16.23 -16.05 16.94
CA ASN A 60 15.51 -14.90 17.46
C ASN A 60 14.36 -14.49 16.52
N VAL A 61 13.27 -15.24 16.60
CA VAL A 61 12.04 -14.99 15.81
C VAL A 61 11.46 -13.58 16.03
N TYR A 62 11.71 -12.95 17.18
CA TYR A 62 11.23 -11.60 17.47
C TYR A 62 11.90 -10.56 16.56
N LYS A 63 13.21 -10.68 16.31
CA LYS A 63 13.92 -9.80 15.36
C LYS A 63 13.41 -10.03 13.93
N ASP A 64 13.22 -11.28 13.53
CA ASP A 64 12.75 -11.62 12.19
C ASP A 64 11.33 -11.08 11.95
N ALA A 65 10.44 -11.23 12.93
CA ALA A 65 9.07 -10.70 12.85
C ALA A 65 9.03 -9.17 12.71
N ILE A 66 9.88 -8.45 13.45
CA ILE A 66 9.99 -6.98 13.33
C ILE A 66 10.48 -6.60 11.93
N ILE A 67 11.53 -7.25 11.42
CA ILE A 67 12.10 -6.95 10.10
C ILE A 67 11.05 -7.22 9.01
N ILE A 68 10.37 -8.36 9.05
CA ILE A 68 9.33 -8.72 8.07
C ILE A 68 8.20 -7.69 8.09
N SER A 69 7.71 -7.31 9.28
CA SER A 69 6.61 -6.35 9.42
C SER A 69 6.98 -4.96 8.87
N TRP A 70 8.21 -4.50 9.14
CA TRP A 70 8.71 -3.23 8.61
C TRP A 70 8.90 -3.28 7.10
N LEU A 71 9.46 -4.36 6.56
CA LEU A 71 9.65 -4.52 5.13
C LEU A 71 8.32 -4.59 4.37
N ASP A 72 7.32 -5.28 4.92
CA ASP A 72 5.97 -5.35 4.35
C ASP A 72 5.33 -3.96 4.26
N THR A 73 5.37 -3.20 5.36
CA THR A 73 4.83 -1.85 5.41
C THR A 73 5.57 -0.91 4.44
N PHE A 74 6.90 -0.98 4.41
CA PHE A 74 7.72 -0.13 3.55
C PHE A 74 7.50 -0.45 2.06
N THR A 75 7.39 -1.74 1.72
CA THR A 75 7.09 -2.17 0.35
C THR A 75 5.72 -1.69 -0.08
N SER A 76 4.72 -1.79 0.80
CA SER A 76 3.37 -1.27 0.57
C SER A 76 3.34 0.24 0.33
N ILE A 77 4.11 1.02 1.09
CA ILE A 77 4.23 2.48 0.88
C ILE A 77 4.86 2.79 -0.49
N ILE A 78 5.94 2.09 -0.87
CA ILE A 78 6.59 2.28 -2.17
C ILE A 78 5.61 1.92 -3.30
N ALA A 79 4.91 0.80 -3.18
CA ALA A 79 3.91 0.37 -4.15
C ALA A 79 2.78 1.42 -4.28
N GLY A 80 2.29 1.96 -3.17
CA GLY A 80 1.33 3.07 -3.15
C GLY A 80 1.84 4.29 -3.94
N CYS A 81 3.06 4.75 -3.66
CA CYS A 81 3.67 5.86 -4.38
C CYS A 81 3.78 5.60 -5.90
N ILE A 82 4.09 4.37 -6.31
CA ILE A 82 4.18 4.00 -7.74
C ILE A 82 2.79 4.04 -8.38
N VAL A 83 1.78 3.42 -7.76
CA VAL A 83 0.41 3.38 -8.27
C VAL A 83 -0.16 4.79 -8.40
N PHE A 84 -0.09 5.59 -7.33
CA PHE A 84 -0.56 6.96 -7.36
C PHE A 84 0.23 7.85 -8.33
N GLY A 85 1.54 7.62 -8.51
CA GLY A 85 2.32 8.29 -9.54
C GLY A 85 1.85 7.99 -10.97
N VAL A 86 1.48 6.74 -11.26
CA VAL A 86 0.90 6.36 -12.56
C VAL A 86 -0.49 6.96 -12.75
N ILE A 87 -1.34 6.92 -11.73
CA ILE A 87 -2.69 7.54 -11.78
C ILE A 87 -2.58 9.05 -11.99
N GLY A 88 -1.64 9.73 -11.33
CA GLY A 88 -1.40 11.16 -11.52
C GLY A 88 -0.97 11.49 -12.96
N ASN A 89 -0.21 10.61 -13.62
CA ASN A 89 0.07 10.75 -15.04
C ASN A 89 -1.18 10.52 -15.90
N LEU A 90 -1.99 9.51 -15.58
CA LEU A 90 -3.22 9.24 -16.32
C LEU A 90 -4.17 10.43 -16.25
N ALA A 91 -4.41 10.99 -15.07
CA ALA A 91 -5.21 12.20 -14.87
C ALA A 91 -4.69 13.40 -15.69
N TYR A 92 -3.37 13.57 -15.75
CA TYR A 92 -2.76 14.62 -16.58
C TYR A 92 -2.99 14.40 -18.08
N VAL A 93 -2.97 13.15 -18.55
CA VAL A 93 -3.18 12.81 -19.96
C VAL A 93 -4.67 12.90 -20.35
N THR A 94 -5.58 12.53 -19.46
CA THR A 94 -7.04 12.62 -19.70
C THR A 94 -7.59 14.03 -19.53
N GLY A 95 -6.81 14.96 -18.98
CA GLY A 95 -7.23 16.35 -18.74
C GLY A 95 -8.18 16.50 -17.55
N GLU A 96 -8.29 15.47 -16.70
CA GLU A 96 -9.18 15.46 -15.54
C GLU A 96 -8.44 16.03 -14.33
N SER A 97 -9.01 17.05 -13.69
CA SER A 97 -8.38 17.71 -12.55
C SER A 97 -8.53 16.92 -11.24
N ASP A 98 -9.51 16.02 -11.17
CA ASP A 98 -9.79 15.22 -9.98
C ASP A 98 -9.23 13.80 -10.11
N ILE A 99 -8.23 13.50 -9.28
CA ILE A 99 -7.59 12.19 -9.20
C ILE A 99 -8.61 11.15 -8.70
N GLN A 100 -9.60 11.53 -7.89
CA GLN A 100 -10.62 10.61 -7.39
C GLN A 100 -11.51 10.04 -8.50
N ALA A 101 -11.72 10.78 -9.59
CA ALA A 101 -12.52 10.31 -10.73
C ALA A 101 -11.83 9.17 -11.51
N VAL A 102 -10.50 9.08 -11.41
CA VAL A 102 -9.68 8.11 -12.14
C VAL A 102 -9.29 6.91 -11.27
N VAL A 103 -9.41 7.03 -9.94
CA VAL A 103 -9.13 5.95 -8.99
C VAL A 103 -10.33 4.99 -8.94
N GLN A 104 -10.28 3.90 -9.71
CA GLN A 104 -11.18 2.76 -9.50
C GLN A 104 -10.61 1.83 -8.42
N SER A 105 -11.41 1.42 -7.44
CA SER A 105 -10.96 0.48 -6.40
C SER A 105 -10.82 -0.95 -6.93
N GLY A 106 -9.78 -1.66 -6.48
CA GLY A 106 -9.60 -3.10 -6.72
C GLY A 106 -8.96 -3.47 -8.06
N ALA A 107 -9.29 -4.66 -8.57
CA ALA A 107 -8.72 -5.22 -9.80
C ALA A 107 -8.92 -4.33 -11.04
N GLY A 108 -9.96 -3.49 -11.05
CA GLY A 108 -10.22 -2.53 -12.13
C GLY A 108 -9.04 -1.57 -12.38
N LEU A 109 -8.33 -1.16 -11.32
CA LEU A 109 -7.15 -0.30 -11.42
C LEU A 109 -5.96 -0.97 -12.12
N THR A 110 -5.85 -2.30 -12.03
CA THR A 110 -4.74 -3.06 -12.61
C THR A 110 -5.02 -3.50 -14.05
N PHE A 111 -6.29 -3.65 -14.43
CA PHE A 111 -6.68 -4.21 -15.74
C PHE A 111 -7.30 -3.21 -16.73
N MET A 112 -7.68 -2.01 -16.29
CA MET A 112 -8.25 -0.96 -17.16
C MET A 112 -7.26 0.19 -17.46
N THR A 113 -6.06 0.15 -16.87
CA THR A 113 -4.96 1.08 -17.14
C THR A 113 -3.97 0.48 -18.13
#